data_AF-A0A6N7IMW6-F1
#
_entry.id   AF-A0A6N7IMW6-F1
#
_cell.length_a   1.000
_cell.length_b   1.000
_cell.length_c   1.000
_cell.angle_alpha   90.00
_cell.angle_beta   90.00
_cell.angle_gamma   90.00
#
_symmetry.space_group_name_H-M   'P 1'
#
loop_
_entity.id
_entity.type
_entity.pdbx_description
1 polymer ?
#
loop_
_entity_poly.entity_id
_entity_poly.type
_entity_poly.pdbx_seq_one_letter_code
_entity_poly.pdbx_strand_id
1 'polypeptide(L)' 'MRHSRLREDYSTQLMAIVRNGKTIITPDPGERFLPGDLLILFGPSDKLALLEEQLCRRSEG' A
#
# COMPACT_ATOMS: atom_id res chain seq x y z
N MET A 1 3.66 -2.54 8.61
CA MET A 1 4.09 -1.83 7.39
C MET A 1 5.55 -2.05 7.05
N ARG A 2 6.46 -2.10 8.03
CA ARG A 2 7.90 -2.33 7.81
C ARG A 2 8.28 -3.47 6.85
N HIS A 3 7.44 -4.48 6.68
CA HIS A 3 7.72 -5.62 5.80
C HIS A 3 7.19 -5.46 4.36
N SER A 4 6.44 -4.41 4.04
CA SER A 4 5.89 -4.21 2.70
C SER A 4 6.88 -3.64 1.70
N ARG A 5 7.99 -3.06 2.18
CA ARG A 5 9.05 -2.40 1.39
C ARG A 5 8.54 -1.35 0.38
N LEU A 6 7.34 -0.80 0.60
CA LEU A 6 6.69 0.15 -0.31
C LEU A 6 7.55 1.39 -0.56
N ARG A 7 8.25 1.85 0.49
CA ARG A 7 9.13 3.00 0.41
C ARG A 7 10.43 2.66 -0.30
N GLU A 8 11.03 1.52 0.02
CA GLU A 8 12.33 1.11 -0.49
C GLU A 8 12.28 0.71 -1.96
N ASP A 9 11.28 -0.09 -2.35
CA ASP A 9 11.21 -0.67 -3.70
C ASP A 9 10.51 0.26 -4.70
N TYR A 10 9.53 1.04 -4.22
CA TYR A 10 8.64 1.83 -5.08
C TYR A 10 8.71 3.33 -4.80
N SER A 11 9.52 3.80 -3.84
CA SER A 11 9.56 5.23 -3.47
C SER A 11 8.16 5.81 -3.17
N THR A 12 7.27 4.96 -2.66
CA THR A 12 5.90 5.34 -2.31
C THR A 12 5.77 5.55 -0.81
N GLN A 13 4.91 6.49 -0.43
CA GLN A 13 4.55 6.76 0.94
C GLN A 13 3.10 6.38 1.16
N LEU A 14 2.83 5.61 2.21
CA LEU A 14 1.48 5.31 2.64
C LEU A 14 0.92 6.47 3.47
N MET A 15 -0.19 7.03 3.00
CA MET A 15 -0.90 8.15 3.63
C MET A 15 -1.98 7.66 4.60
N ALA A 16 -2.77 6.68 4.15
CA ALA A 16 -3.88 6.16 4.92
C ALA A 16 -4.26 4.74 4.52
N ILE A 17 -4.95 4.06 5.43
CA ILE A 17 -5.70 2.83 5.15
C ILE A 17 -7.18 3.14 5.29
N VAL A 18 -7.99 2.78 4.30
CA VAL A 18 -9.45 2.75 4.44
C VAL A 18 -9.86 1.31 4.69
N ARG A 19 -10.45 1.06 5.87
CA ARG A 19 -10.87 -0.27 6.34
C ARG A 19 -12.27 -0.17 6.93
N ASN A 20 -13.20 -0.98 6.43
CA ASN A 20 -14.58 -1.03 6.92
C ASN A 20 -15.25 0.37 6.99
N GLY A 21 -15.04 1.20 5.96
CA GLY A 21 -15.57 2.55 5.88
C GLY A 21 -14.91 3.58 6.81
N LYS A 22 -13.86 3.22 7.54
CA LYS A 22 -13.07 4.12 8.39
C LYS A 22 -11.71 4.41 7.78
N THR A 23 -11.27 5.66 7.89
CA THR A 23 -9.95 6.09 7.43
C THR A 23 -8.98 6.14 8.60
N ILE A 24 -7.91 5.36 8.53
CA ILE A 24 -6.78 5.39 9.45
C ILE A 24 -5.72 6.29 8.83
N ILE A 25 -5.66 7.54 9.28
CA ILE A 25 -4.67 8.53 8.86
C ILE A 25 -3.39 8.30 9.68
N THR A 26 -2.23 8.32 9.01
CA THR A 26 -0.92 8.07 9.64
C THR A 26 -0.86 6.71 10.35
N PRO A 27 -1.03 5.60 9.61
CA PRO A 27 -1.04 4.28 10.20
C PRO A 27 0.30 3.92 10.88
N ASP A 28 0.23 3.16 11.97
CA ASP A 28 1.40 2.76 12.73
C ASP A 28 2.37 1.91 11.86
N PRO A 29 3.70 2.06 12.00
CA PRO A 29 4.67 1.26 11.23
C PRO A 29 4.53 -0.27 11.42
N GLY A 30 3.97 -0.71 12.55
CA GLY A 30 3.63 -2.09 12.90
C GLY A 30 2.27 -2.56 12.37
N GLU A 31 1.41 -1.64 11.93
CA GLU A 31 0.07 -1.96 11.38
C GLU A 31 0.20 -2.93 10.19
N ARG A 32 -0.62 -3.98 10.19
CA ARG A 32 -0.63 -4.97 9.11
C ARG A 32 -1.75 -4.65 8.12
N PHE A 33 -1.47 -4.88 6.85
CA PHE A 33 -2.52 -4.88 5.83
C PHE A 33 -3.38 -6.12 6.00
N LEU A 34 -4.69 -5.94 5.90
CA LEU A 34 -5.69 -6.98 5.94
C LEU A 34 -6.38 -7.08 4.56
N PRO A 35 -6.91 -8.26 4.19
CA PRO A 35 -7.74 -8.38 3.00
C PRO A 35 -8.89 -7.38 3.01
N GLY A 36 -9.11 -6.71 1.87
CA GLY A 36 -10.14 -5.68 1.73
C GLY A 36 -9.71 -4.27 2.16
N ASP A 37 -8.48 -4.08 2.65
CA ASP A 37 -7.93 -2.75 2.86
C ASP A 37 -7.77 -2.00 1.53
N LEU A 38 -8.19 -0.74 1.51
CA LEU A 38 -7.79 0.20 0.46
C LEU A 38 -6.62 1.05 0.97
N LEU A 39 -5.53 1.05 0.23
CA LEU A 39 -4.32 1.79 0.55
C LEU A 39 -4.27 3.09 -0.24
N ILE A 40 -4.12 4.22 0.47
CA ILE A 40 -3.91 5.51 -0.18
C ILE A 40 -2.39 5.78 -0.20
N LEU A 41 -1.81 5.71 -1.39
CA LEU A 41 -0.37 5.89 -1.62
C LEU A 41 -0.08 7.20 -2.34
N PHE A 42 1.06 7.79 -2.03
CA PHE A 42 1.61 8.94 -2.74
C PHE A 42 3.02 8.60 -3.23
N GLY A 43 3.34 8.96 -4.48
CA GLY A 43 4.66 8.70 -5.06
C GLY A 43 4.72 8.98 -6.56
N PRO A 44 5.88 8.72 -7.20
CA PRO A 44 6.04 8.84 -8.65
C PRO A 44 5.08 7.93 -9.42
N SER A 45 4.49 8.43 -10.50
CA SER A 45 3.46 7.71 -11.27
C SER A 45 3.99 6.41 -11.89
N ASP A 46 5.22 6.41 -12.39
CA ASP A 46 5.90 5.23 -12.94
C ASP A 46 6.10 4.13 -11.88
N LYS A 47 6.46 4.52 -10.65
CA LYS A 47 6.62 3.58 -9.55
C LYS A 47 5.30 3.05 -9.01
N LEU A 48 4.27 3.88 -8.97
CA LEU A 48 2.91 3.45 -8.60
C LEU A 48 2.35 2.46 -9.62
N ALA A 49 2.56 2.69 -10.92
CA ALA A 49 2.16 1.74 -11.96
C ALA A 49 2.89 0.39 -11.83
N LEU A 50 4.20 0.41 -11.54
CA LEU A 50 4.96 -0.83 -11.30
C LEU A 50 4.43 -1.61 -10.09
N LEU A 51 4.04 -0.91 -9.02
CA LEU A 51 3.44 -1.53 -7.84
C LEU A 51 2.10 -2.18 -8.17
N GLU A 52 1.25 -1.51 -8.95
CA GLU A 52 -0.05 -2.03 -9.38
C GLU A 52 0.09 -3.32 -10.20
N GLU A 53 1.01 -3.35 -11.16
CA GLU A 53 1.29 -4.55 -11.97
C GLU A 53 1.72 -5.74 -11.10
N GLN A 54 2.57 -5.50 -10.10
CA GLN A 54 3.04 -6.53 -9.17
C GLN A 54 1.91 -7.10 -8.31
N LEU A 55 0.98 -6.25 -7.87
CA LEU A 55 -0.17 -6.69 -7.09
C LEU A 55 -1.12 -7.54 -7.93
N CYS A 56 -1.37 -7.17 -9.19
CA CYS A 56 -2.23 -7.92 -10.11
C CYS A 56 -1.69 -9.34 -10.36
N ARG A 57 -0.39 -9.49 -10.59
CA ARG A 57 0.23 -10.83 -10.78
C ARG A 57 0.16 -11.72 -9.53
N ARG A 58 0.04 -11.15 -8.33
CA ARG A 58 -0.07 -11.94 -7.08
C ARG A 58 -1.50 -12.40 -6.79
N SER A 59 -2.53 -11.78 -7.39
CA SER A 59 -3.92 -12.23 -7.23
C SER A 59 -4.30 -13.39 -8.14
N GLU A 60 -3.48 -13.69 -9.16
CA GLU A 60 -3.72 -14.78 -10.12
C GLU A 60 -3.03 -16.11 -9.74
N GLY A 61 -2.41 -16.18 -8.56
CA GLY A 61 -1.67 -17.35 -8.06
C GLY A 61 -2.18 -17.88 -6.73
#